data_AF-A0A328ABP2-F1
#
_entry.id   AF-A0A328ABP2-F1
#
_cell.length_a   1.000
_cell.length_b   1.000
_cell.length_c   1.000
_cell.angle_alpha   90.00
_cell.angle_beta   90.00
_cell.angle_gamma   90.00
#
_symmetry.space_group_name_H-M   'P 1'
#
loop_
_entity.id
_entity.type
_entity.pdbx_description
1 polymer ?
#
loop_
_entity_poly.entity_id
_entity_poly.type
_entity_poly.pdbx_seq_one_letter_code
_entity_poly.pdbx_strand_id
1 'polypeptide(L)'
;MQLMPSGPPELHAEWCDAGPDDGGDFNAQAHLKAAGYTLTRGWEWIPPPGRQPTERDISAINYLIMEWDFGGLVEPATLNDEEPC
;
A
#
# COMPACT_ATOMS: atom_id res chain seq x y z
N MET A 1 -1.16 -20.16 10.06
CA MET A 1 -0.10 -19.13 10.07
C MET A 1 -0.63 -18.00 9.23
N GLN A 2 -1.39 -17.08 9.83
CA GLN A 2 -1.95 -15.91 9.16
C GLN A 2 -0.91 -14.78 9.26
N LEU A 3 -0.43 -14.27 8.12
CA LEU A 3 0.40 -13.07 8.05
C LEU A 3 -0.50 -11.85 8.30
N MET A 4 -0.11 -10.98 9.23
CA MET A 4 -0.79 -9.71 9.50
C MET A 4 0.07 -8.56 8.90
N PRO A 5 -0.53 -7.54 8.27
CA PRO A 5 0.21 -6.50 7.56
C PRO A 5 0.91 -5.51 8.52
N SER A 6 2.13 -5.10 8.16
CA SER A 6 3.14 -4.51 9.04
C SER A 6 3.31 -3.00 8.89
N GLY A 7 2.28 -2.15 9.03
CA GLY A 7 2.60 -0.71 9.11
C GLY A 7 1.52 0.25 9.60
N PRO A 8 1.79 1.58 9.54
CA PRO A 8 1.07 2.58 10.32
C PRO A 8 -0.43 2.58 10.06
N PRO A 9 -1.25 2.67 11.12
CA PRO A 9 -2.71 2.56 11.05
C PRO A 9 -3.35 3.62 10.15
N GLU A 10 -2.67 4.75 9.94
CA GLU A 10 -3.15 5.84 9.07
C GLU A 10 -3.19 5.44 7.59
N LEU A 11 -2.22 4.67 7.11
CA LEU A 11 -2.20 4.18 5.73
C LEU A 11 -3.23 3.06 5.53
N HIS A 12 -3.38 2.21 6.54
CA HIS A 12 -4.39 1.17 6.52
C HIS A 12 -5.80 1.76 6.52
N ALA A 13 -6.08 2.78 7.34
CA ALA A 13 -7.34 3.52 7.28
C ALA A 13 -7.55 4.24 5.94
N GLU A 14 -6.49 4.83 5.34
CA GLU A 14 -6.62 5.55 4.07
C GLU A 14 -7.01 4.63 2.90
N TRP A 15 -6.47 3.41 2.86
CA TRP A 15 -6.64 2.50 1.72
C TRP A 15 -7.65 1.38 1.97
N CYS A 16 -7.77 0.85 3.19
CA CYS A 16 -8.70 -0.24 3.50
C CYS A 16 -10.15 0.24 3.69
N ASP A 17 -10.39 1.40 4.31
CA ASP A 17 -11.76 1.95 4.49
C ASP A 17 -12.33 2.61 3.21
N ALA A 18 -11.56 2.65 2.12
CA ALA A 18 -11.91 3.42 0.92
C ALA A 18 -12.89 2.72 -0.04
N GLY A 19 -13.26 1.45 0.17
CA GLY A 19 -14.15 0.72 -0.72
C GLY A 19 -14.71 -0.59 -0.14
N PRO A 20 -15.88 -1.07 -0.64
CA PRO A 20 -16.68 -2.05 0.09
C PRO A 20 -16.25 -3.53 -0.01
N ASP A 21 -15.33 -3.97 -0.89
CA ASP A 21 -15.24 -5.42 -1.16
C ASP A 21 -13.87 -6.03 -1.57
N ASP A 22 -12.77 -5.28 -1.75
CA ASP A 22 -11.53 -5.87 -2.35
C ASP A 22 -10.21 -5.64 -1.59
N GLY A 23 -10.24 -5.12 -0.35
CA GLY A 23 -9.03 -4.89 0.46
C GLY A 23 -8.25 -3.64 0.05
N GLY A 24 -7.43 -3.11 0.97
CA GLY A 24 -6.76 -1.84 0.75
C GLY A 24 -5.71 -1.87 -0.35
N ASP A 25 -5.12 -3.03 -0.64
CA ASP A 25 -4.06 -3.17 -1.65
C ASP A 25 -4.64 -3.06 -3.07
N PHE A 26 -5.86 -3.55 -3.28
CA PHE A 26 -6.60 -3.32 -4.51
C PHE A 26 -6.86 -1.81 -4.73
N ASN A 27 -7.28 -1.09 -3.70
CA ASN A 27 -7.56 0.34 -3.77
C ASN A 27 -6.30 1.16 -4.08
N ALA A 28 -5.19 0.87 -3.41
CA ALA A 28 -3.90 1.51 -3.66
C ALA A 28 -3.39 1.24 -5.08
N GLN A 29 -3.49 0.01 -5.57
CA GLN A 29 -3.15 -0.34 -6.95
C GLN A 29 -4.04 0.37 -7.98
N ALA A 30 -5.34 0.43 -7.73
CA ALA A 30 -6.28 1.08 -8.62
C ALA A 30 -5.97 2.58 -8.76
N HIS A 31 -5.63 3.23 -7.65
CA HIS A 31 -5.18 4.63 -7.65
C HIS A 31 -3.93 4.83 -8.51
N LEU A 32 -2.88 4.03 -8.30
CA LEU A 32 -1.63 4.12 -9.07
C LEU A 32 -1.84 3.86 -10.56
N LYS A 33 -2.65 2.85 -10.92
CA LYS A 33 -3.00 2.56 -12.32
C LYS A 33 -3.78 3.71 -12.96
N ALA A 34 -4.76 4.30 -12.26
CA ALA A 34 -5.51 5.45 -12.75
C ALA A 34 -4.63 6.71 -12.91
N ALA A 35 -3.61 6.84 -12.07
CA ALA A 35 -2.57 7.87 -12.19
C ALA A 35 -1.57 7.62 -13.34
N GLY A 36 -1.65 6.47 -14.01
CA GLY A 36 -0.80 6.08 -15.13
C GLY A 36 0.50 5.41 -14.72
N TYR A 37 0.65 4.99 -13.46
CA TYR A 37 1.79 4.20 -13.03
C TYR A 37 1.72 2.80 -13.61
N THR A 38 2.89 2.23 -13.90
CA THR A 38 3.04 0.86 -14.37
C THR A 38 3.81 0.04 -13.33
N LEU A 39 3.24 -1.09 -12.92
CA LEU A 39 3.93 -2.08 -12.08
C LEU A 39 4.85 -2.95 -12.95
N THR A 40 6.16 -2.95 -12.66
CA THR A 40 7.13 -3.79 -13.36
C THR A 40 7.14 -5.21 -12.80
N ARG A 41 7.80 -6.14 -13.52
CA ARG A 41 8.09 -7.48 -13.00
C ARG A 41 9.04 -7.49 -11.79
N GLY A 42 9.74 -6.38 -11.56
CA GLY A 42 10.59 -6.15 -10.39
C GLY A 42 9.82 -5.61 -9.18
N TRP A 43 8.48 -5.54 -9.27
CA TRP A 43 7.61 -4.96 -8.24
C TRP A 43 7.82 -3.47 -7.98
N GLU A 44 8.25 -2.75 -9.02
CA GLU A 44 8.46 -1.30 -8.97
C GLU A 44 7.27 -0.58 -9.61
N TRP A 45 6.79 0.48 -8.97
CA TRP A 45 5.81 1.39 -9.56
C TRP A 45 6.51 2.53 -10.29
N ILE A 46 6.39 2.53 -11.61
CA ILE A 46 7.03 3.54 -12.47
C ILE A 46 6.01 4.61 -12.85
N PRO A 47 6.25 5.89 -12.53
CA PRO A 47 5.36 6.98 -12.94
C PRO A 47 5.42 7.21 -14.45
N PRO A 48 4.36 7.78 -15.06
CA PRO A 48 4.41 8.21 -16.45
C PRO A 48 5.46 9.33 -16.63
N PRO A 49 6.08 9.43 -17.83
CA PRO A 49 7.18 10.35 -18.06
C PRO A 49 6.77 11.80 -17.79
N GLY A 50 7.58 12.50 -16.98
CA GLY A 50 7.36 13.91 -16.63
C GLY A 50 6.37 14.16 -15.51
N ARG A 51 5.76 13.12 -14.93
CA ARG A 51 4.91 13.24 -13.74
C ARG A 51 5.75 13.12 -12.46
N GLN A 52 5.59 14.09 -11.57
CA GLN A 52 6.09 13.98 -10.20
C GLN A 52 5.05 13.23 -9.35
N PRO A 53 5.48 12.31 -8.46
CA PRO A 53 4.57 11.66 -7.53
C PRO A 53 3.88 12.67 -6.61
N THR A 54 2.56 12.53 -6.46
CA THR A 54 1.80 13.25 -5.45
C THR A 54 1.95 12.57 -4.09
N GLU A 55 1.63 13.27 -2.99
CA GLU A 55 1.63 12.68 -1.64
C GLU A 55 0.74 11.43 -1.57
N ARG A 56 -0.38 11.42 -2.29
CA ARG A 56 -1.29 10.28 -2.38
C ARG A 56 -0.70 9.11 -3.18
N ASP A 57 0.05 9.39 -4.25
CA ASP A 57 0.77 8.33 -4.98
C ASP A 57 1.83 7.67 -4.07
N ILE A 58 2.57 8.49 -3.30
CA ILE A 58 3.58 8.02 -2.34
C ILE A 58 2.92 7.17 -1.24
N SER A 59 1.79 7.62 -0.71
CA SER A 59 1.00 6.90 0.28
C SER A 59 0.57 5.51 -0.22
N ALA A 60 0.03 5.42 -1.45
CA ALA A 60 -0.34 4.14 -2.06
C ALA A 60 0.85 3.18 -2.18
N ILE A 61 2.01 3.68 -2.62
CA ILE A 61 3.22 2.87 -2.76
C ILE A 61 3.69 2.35 -1.39
N ASN A 62 3.71 3.21 -0.37
CA ASN A 62 4.12 2.81 0.98
C ASN A 62 3.17 1.76 1.58
N TYR A 63 1.87 1.94 1.42
CA TYR A 63 0.86 0.98 1.85
C TYR A 63 1.07 -0.38 1.17
N LEU A 64 1.29 -0.42 -0.15
CA LEU A 64 1.56 -1.66 -0.88
C LEU A 64 2.86 -2.35 -0.46
N ILE A 65 3.93 -1.59 -0.17
CA ILE A 65 5.20 -2.14 0.33
C ILE A 65 4.99 -2.86 1.67
N MET A 66 4.13 -2.30 2.54
CA MET A 66 3.80 -2.89 3.83
C MET A 66 2.88 -4.11 3.73
N GLU A 67 1.81 -4.02 2.95
CA GLU A 67 0.83 -5.11 2.79
C GLU A 67 1.43 -6.32 2.09
N TRP A 68 2.25 -6.09 1.05
CA TRP A 68 2.89 -7.18 0.31
C TRP A 68 4.11 -7.76 1.02
N ASP A 69 4.35 -7.34 2.26
CA ASP A 69 5.47 -7.76 3.10
C ASP A 69 6.77 -7.84 2.28
N PHE A 70 7.14 -6.73 1.64
CA PHE A 70 8.52 -6.53 1.22
C PHE A 70 9.37 -6.39 2.49
N GLY A 71 9.57 -7.53 3.18
CA GLY A 71 10.18 -7.69 4.51
C GLY A 71 11.67 -7.35 4.53
N GLY A 72 11.99 -6.10 4.22
CA GLY A 72 13.32 -5.55 4.24
C GLY A 72 13.28 -4.13 4.77
N LEU A 73 13.28 -4.03 6.11
CA LEU A 73 13.56 -2.84 6.93
C LEU A 73 12.35 -2.07 7.49
N VAL A 74 11.56 -2.72 8.37
CA VAL A 74 11.09 -2.04 9.59
C VAL A 74 10.89 -3.06 10.72
N GLU A 75 11.77 -3.07 11.73
CA GLU A 75 11.54 -3.74 13.02
C GLU A 75 11.15 -2.69 14.10
N PRO A 76 10.65 -3.07 15.29
CA PRO A 76 9.46 -3.89 15.56
C PRO A 76 8.48 -3.22 16.57
N ALA A 77 7.18 -3.50 16.37
CA ALA A 77 6.11 -3.70 17.36
C ALA A 77 5.97 -2.77 18.61
N THR A 78 4.83 -2.08 18.66
CA THR A 78 3.94 -2.13 19.85
C THR A 78 2.51 -2.37 19.39
N LEU A 79 1.99 -3.51 19.86
CA LEU A 79 0.70 -4.13 19.59
C LEU A 79 -0.47 -3.30 20.13
N ASN A 80 -1.47 -3.04 19.29
CA ASN A 80 -2.87 -3.09 19.69
C ASN A 80 -3.62 -3.86 18.61
N ASP A 81 -4.19 -4.98 19.03
CA ASP A 81 -5.14 -5.81 18.29
C ASP A 81 -6.26 -4.94 17.71
N GLU A 82 -6.42 -4.95 16.40
CA GLU A 82 -7.69 -4.80 15.70
C GLU A 82 -7.55 -5.34 14.27
N GLU A 83 -8.67 -5.81 13.74
CA GLU A 83 -8.86 -6.94 12.82
C GLU A 83 -8.29 -6.78 11.41
N PRO A 84 -8.07 -7.90 10.67
CA PRO A 84 -7.85 -7.78 9.23
C PRO A 84 -9.13 -7.20 8.59
N CYS A 85 -8.95 -6.42 7.52
CA CYS A 85 -9.98 -6.36 6.48
C CYS A 85 -10.27 -7.81 6.01
#